data_AF-A0A930EXY7-F1
#
_entry.id   AF-A0A930EXY7-F1
#
_cell.length_a   1.000
_cell.length_b   1.000
_cell.length_c   1.000
_cell.angle_alpha   90.00
_cell.angle_beta   90.00
_cell.angle_gamma   90.00
#
_symmetry.space_group_name_H-M   'P 1'
#
loop_
_entity.id
_entity.type
_entity.pdbx_description
1 polymer ?
#
loop_
_entity_poly.entity_id
_entity_poly.type
_entity_poly.pdbx_seq_one_letter_code
_entity_poly.pdbx_strand_id
1 'polypeptide(L)'
;MPCTTLLVGKKASYDGSTLVARNEDSGAGEFTPKKFIVVHPSEQPEVYKSVLSHVEIPLPKNPMRYTCMPDALIDKGIWGAAGVNELNVSM
;
A
#
# COMPACT_ATOMS: atom_id res chain seq x y z
N MET A 1 -13.12 10.09 -3.84
CA MET A 1 -13.54 8.85 -4.52
C MET A 1 -13.93 7.83 -3.49
N PRO A 2 -15.06 7.12 -3.65
CA PRO A 2 -15.36 5.98 -2.80
C PRO A 2 -14.36 4.85 -3.10
N CYS A 3 -14.09 3.99 -2.12
CA CYS A 3 -13.45 2.70 -2.34
C CYS A 3 -14.42 1.63 -1.84
N THR A 4 -14.30 0.41 -2.37
CA THR A 4 -15.05 -0.75 -1.87
C THR A 4 -14.08 -1.81 -1.36
N THR A 5 -14.32 -2.33 -0.14
CA THR A 5 -13.46 -3.31 0.51
C THR A 5 -14.21 -4.62 0.76
N LEU A 6 -13.53 -5.75 0.57
CA LEU A 6 -13.98 -7.10 0.90
C LEU A 6 -13.01 -7.72 1.91
N LEU A 7 -13.56 -8.30 2.97
CA LEU A 7 -12.82 -9.03 3.99
C LEU A 7 -13.40 -10.43 4.12
N VAL A 8 -12.54 -11.45 4.05
CA VAL A 8 -12.94 -12.86 4.21
C VAL A 8 -12.04 -13.49 5.27
N GLY A 9 -12.65 -13.90 6.38
CA GLY A 9 -11.93 -14.64 7.42
C GLY A 9 -11.62 -16.07 6.99
N LYS A 10 -10.56 -16.66 7.55
CA LYS A 10 -10.11 -18.03 7.23
C LYS A 10 -11.14 -19.15 7.36
N LYS A 11 -12.23 -18.95 8.10
CA LYS A 11 -13.32 -19.92 8.24
C LYS A 11 -14.48 -19.69 7.27
N ALA A 12 -14.43 -18.58 6.52
CA ALA A 12 -15.43 -18.18 5.55
C ALA A 12 -14.92 -18.34 4.11
N SER A 13 -13.60 -18.42 3.89
CA SER A 13 -13.00 -18.70 2.59
C SER A 13 -13.11 -20.19 2.23
N TYR A 14 -13.09 -20.48 0.93
CA TYR A 14 -13.17 -21.84 0.41
C TYR A 14 -11.95 -22.71 0.78
N ASP A 15 -10.76 -22.10 0.80
CA ASP A 15 -9.47 -22.79 0.95
C ASP A 15 -8.81 -22.59 2.32
N GLY A 16 -9.47 -21.88 3.24
CA GLY A 16 -8.90 -21.57 4.55
C GLY A 16 -7.97 -20.35 4.58
N SER A 17 -7.77 -19.65 3.46
CA SER A 17 -6.97 -18.41 3.39
C SER A 17 -7.70 -17.22 4.03
N THR A 18 -6.98 -16.17 4.41
CA THR A 18 -7.57 -14.87 4.75
C THR A 18 -7.48 -13.93 3.55
N LEU A 19 -8.57 -13.27 3.19
CA LEU A 19 -8.59 -12.34 2.05
C LEU A 19 -8.90 -10.92 2.53
N VAL A 20 -8.08 -9.98 2.06
CA VAL A 20 -8.32 -8.54 2.13
C VAL A 20 -8.20 -8.02 0.71
N ALA A 21 -9.28 -7.46 0.18
CA ALA A 21 -9.31 -6.92 -1.18
C ALA A 21 -9.98 -5.55 -1.18
N ARG A 22 -9.53 -4.65 -2.05
CA ARG A 22 -10.07 -3.31 -2.17
C ARG A 22 -9.94 -2.80 -3.60
N ASN A 23 -10.98 -2.17 -4.12
CA ASN A 23 -10.84 -1.31 -5.29
C ASN A 23 -10.34 0.06 -4.82
N GLU A 24 -9.23 0.51 -5.41
CA GLU A 24 -8.70 1.85 -5.22
C GLU A 24 -9.13 2.73 -6.39
N ASP A 25 -10.27 3.40 -6.23
CA ASP A 25 -10.89 4.15 -7.33
C ASP A 25 -10.24 5.54 -7.52
N SER A 26 -9.96 5.92 -8.77
CA SER A 26 -9.43 7.25 -9.17
C SER A 26 -10.55 8.28 -9.40
N GLY A 27 -10.24 9.57 -9.24
CA GLY A 27 -11.20 10.68 -9.44
C GLY A 27 -12.08 10.52 -10.68
N ALA A 28 -13.35 10.95 -10.63
CA ALA A 28 -14.20 10.92 -11.83
C ALA A 28 -13.56 11.76 -12.95
N GLY A 29 -13.31 11.15 -14.11
CA GLY A 29 -12.59 11.78 -15.22
C GLY A 29 -11.07 11.81 -15.08
N GLU A 30 -10.52 11.23 -14.01
CA GLU A 30 -9.08 11.10 -13.77
C GLU A 30 -8.64 9.65 -13.98
N PHE A 31 -7.55 9.48 -14.73
CA PHE A 31 -6.82 8.21 -14.80
C PHE A 31 -5.56 8.31 -13.94
N THR A 32 -5.46 7.47 -12.91
CA THR A 32 -4.31 7.41 -12.03
C THR A 32 -3.50 6.14 -12.35
N PRO A 33 -2.41 6.23 -13.14
CA PRO A 33 -1.60 5.06 -13.46
C PRO A 33 -0.93 4.52 -12.20
N LYS A 34 -0.92 3.19 -12.06
CA LYS A 34 -0.33 2.46 -10.92
C LYS A 34 0.89 1.64 -11.32
N LYS A 35 1.77 1.37 -10.36
CA LYS A 35 2.88 0.40 -10.50
C LYS A 35 2.65 -0.78 -9.57
N PHE A 36 3.32 -1.88 -9.85
CA PHE A 36 3.55 -2.94 -8.86
C PHE A 36 5.05 -3.02 -8.57
N ILE A 37 5.42 -2.81 -7.32
CA ILE A 37 6.84 -2.82 -6.92
C ILE A 37 7.05 -3.67 -5.67
N VAL A 38 8.31 -4.05 -5.46
CA VAL A 38 8.82 -4.54 -4.18
C VAL A 38 9.69 -3.44 -3.61
N VAL A 39 9.45 -3.06 -2.36
CA VAL A 39 10.30 -2.13 -1.60
C VAL A 39 11.22 -2.96 -0.72
N HIS A 40 12.52 -2.85 -0.98
CA HIS A 40 13.56 -3.46 -0.16
C HIS A 40 13.85 -2.61 1.09
N PRO A 41 14.33 -3.20 2.20
CA PRO A 41 14.66 -2.46 3.41
C PRO A 41 15.60 -1.26 3.18
N SER A 42 16.53 -1.37 2.23
CA SER A 42 17.47 -0.30 1.85
C SER A 42 16.83 0.89 1.12
N GLU A 43 15.61 0.71 0.60
CA GLU A 43 14.86 1.74 -0.12
C GLU A 43 13.85 2.45 0.79
N GLN A 44 13.59 1.90 1.97
CA GLN A 44 12.68 2.50 2.95
C GLN A 44 13.35 3.70 3.63
N PRO A 45 12.71 4.87 3.69
CA PRO A 45 13.29 6.04 4.32
C PRO A 45 13.35 5.88 5.85
N GLU A 46 14.43 6.36 6.48
CA GLU A 46 14.51 6.47 7.95
C GLU A 46 13.62 7.60 8.50
N VAL A 47 13.40 8.65 7.71
CA VAL A 47 12.44 9.73 8.01
C VAL A 47 11.52 9.88 6.81
N TYR A 48 10.25 9.53 6.98
CA TYR A 48 9.25 9.74 5.95
C TYR A 48 8.73 11.17 5.99
N LYS A 49 8.70 11.85 4.85
CA LYS A 49 8.04 13.15 4.67
C LYS A 49 6.91 13.03 3.67
N SER A 50 5.68 13.39 4.07
CA SER A 50 4.55 13.39 3.15
C SER A 50 4.62 14.56 2.16
N VAL A 51 4.12 14.36 0.93
CA VAL A 51 4.05 15.43 -0.08
C VAL A 51 2.96 16.44 0.26
N LEU A 52 1.75 16.00 0.60
CA LEU A 52 0.59 16.87 0.74
C LEU A 52 0.56 17.67 2.04
N SER A 53 0.93 17.05 3.17
CA SER A 53 0.86 17.70 4.49
C SER A 53 2.22 18.12 5.04
N HIS A 54 3.30 17.70 4.39
CA HIS A 54 4.67 17.92 4.83
C HIS A 54 5.01 17.35 6.21
N VAL A 55 4.18 16.45 6.73
CA VAL A 55 4.44 15.79 8.02
C VAL A 55 5.70 14.94 7.90
N GLU A 56 6.56 15.02 8.91
CA GLU A 56 7.77 14.22 9.03
C GLU A 56 7.60 13.20 10.15
N ILE A 57 7.91 11.94 9.85
CA ILE A 57 7.76 10.80 10.75
C ILE A 57 9.07 10.01 10.76
N PRO A 58 9.81 9.99 11.88
CA PRO A 58 10.91 9.05 12.06
C PRO A 58 10.37 7.62 12.06
N LEU A 59 10.94 6.76 11.22
CA LEU A 59 10.58 5.36 11.10
C LEU A 59 11.61 4.45 11.79
N PRO A 60 11.23 3.23 12.20
CA PRO A 60 12.17 2.25 12.73
C PRO A 60 13.28 1.90 11.72
N LYS A 61 14.47 1.59 12.23
CA LYS A 61 15.67 1.29 11.41
C LYS A 61 15.75 -0.16 10.88
N ASN A 62 14.72 -0.96 11.15
CA ASN A 62 14.62 -2.35 10.75
C ASN A 62 13.36 -2.62 9.91
N PRO A 63 13.16 -1.89 8.79
CA PRO A 63 12.01 -2.13 7.94
C PRO A 63 12.11 -3.50 7.28
N MET A 64 10.95 -4.12 7.09
CA MET A 64 10.82 -5.37 6.35
C MET A 64 10.64 -5.10 4.86
N ARG A 65 11.01 -6.06 4.02
CA ARG A 65 10.66 -6.04 2.59
C ARG A 65 9.14 -6.17 2.42
N TYR A 66 8.54 -5.41 1.50
CA TYR A 66 7.11 -5.52 1.20
C TYR A 66 6.77 -5.21 -0.26
N THR A 67 5.68 -5.79 -0.76
CA THR A 67 5.10 -5.36 -2.05
C THR A 67 4.28 -4.09 -1.89
N CYS A 68 4.20 -3.25 -2.92
CA CYS A 68 3.46 -2.00 -2.88
C CYS A 68 2.80 -1.69 -4.24
N MET A 69 1.66 -1.01 -4.21
CA MET A 69 0.90 -0.58 -5.39
C MET A 69 0.84 0.97 -5.50
N PRO A 70 1.98 1.67 -5.64
CA PRO A 70 2.01 3.13 -5.61
C PRO A 70 1.44 3.76 -6.89
N ASP A 71 1.12 5.04 -6.79
CA ASP A 71 0.92 5.87 -7.98
C ASP A 71 2.20 5.89 -8.83
N ALA A 72 2.03 5.82 -10.15
CA ALA A 72 3.15 5.89 -11.08
C ALA A 72 3.72 7.32 -11.17
N LEU A 73 2.85 8.33 -10.96
CA LEU A 73 3.18 9.74 -10.84
C LEU A 73 3.35 10.09 -9.36
N ILE A 74 4.37 10.88 -9.03
CA ILE A 74 4.77 11.18 -7.63
C ILE A 74 4.32 12.57 -7.17
N ASP A 75 3.52 13.26 -7.96
CA ASP A 75 3.07 14.64 -7.75
C ASP A 75 2.24 14.82 -6.47
N LYS A 76 1.50 13.78 -6.06
CA LYS A 76 0.67 13.78 -4.83
C LYS A 76 1.25 12.91 -3.71
N GLY A 77 2.46 12.38 -3.87
CA GLY A 77 3.09 11.43 -2.94
C GLY A 77 3.09 9.99 -3.44
N ILE A 78 3.40 9.05 -2.54
CA ILE A 78 3.64 7.63 -2.90
C ILE A 78 2.33 6.88 -3.19
N TRP A 79 1.29 7.08 -2.37
CA TRP A 79 0.00 6.39 -2.48
C TRP A 79 0.12 4.86 -2.56
N GLY A 80 0.80 4.25 -1.59
CA GLY A 80 1.22 2.83 -1.64
C GLY A 80 0.11 1.77 -1.64
N ALA A 81 -1.14 2.19 -1.43
CA ALA A 81 -2.39 1.44 -1.57
C ALA A 81 -2.55 0.11 -0.81
N ALA A 82 -1.80 -0.92 -1.19
CA ALA A 82 -1.87 -2.25 -0.63
C ALA A 82 -0.53 -2.98 -0.76
N GLY A 83 -0.27 -3.92 0.15
CA GLY A 83 0.98 -4.66 0.17
C GLY A 83 0.99 -5.88 1.10
N VAL A 84 2.01 -6.72 0.93
CA VAL A 84 2.31 -7.85 1.82
C VAL A 84 3.79 -7.80 2.17
N ASN A 85 4.11 -7.90 3.47
CA ASN A 85 5.49 -7.93 3.93
C ASN A 85 6.08 -9.35 3.99
N GLU A 86 7.37 -9.46 4.31
CA GLU A 86 8.06 -10.76 4.39
C GLU A 86 7.59 -11.70 5.51
N LEU A 87 6.75 -11.21 6.44
CA LEU A 87 6.09 -12.02 7.46
C LEU A 87 4.65 -12.42 7.07
N ASN A 88 4.27 -12.25 5.79
CA ASN A 88 2.94 -12.54 5.27
C ASN A 88 1.82 -11.71 5.94
N VAL A 89 2.14 -10.51 6.41
CA VAL A 89 1.14 -9.56 6.89
C VAL A 89 0.69 -8.70 5.70
N SER A 90 -0.59 -8.75 5.39
CA SER A 90 -1.22 -7.93 4.34
C SER A 90 -1.85 -6.68 4.93
N MET A 91 -1.72 -5.55 4.23
CA MET A 91 -2.36 -4.27 4.57
C MET A 91 -2.83 -3.55 3.31
#